data_AF-A0A6N3XA55-F1
#
_entry.id   AF-A0A6N3XA55-F1
#
_cell.length_a   1.000
_cell.length_b   1.000
_cell.length_c   1.000
_cell.angle_alpha   90.00
_cell.angle_beta   90.00
_cell.angle_gamma   90.00
#
_symmetry.space_group_name_H-M   'P 1'
#
loop_
_entity.id
_entity.type
_entity.pdbx_description
1 polymer ?
#
loop_
_entity_poly.entity_id
_entity_poly.type
_entity_poly.pdbx_seq_one_letter_code
_entity_poly.pdbx_strand_id
1 'polypeptide(L)'
;MDFNSYMTGGASLKKEVFRELGKTKSVEVDIIKLDEYSENNNLQSVDIIKIDVEGFEEEALKGAENLIRRSPDLMLCMEYTRGCYSCDFLPWLKKLFAKVYLPKFNRQIDFEFLRKYQKNEILPSEGYLDVVLIRGRRFT
;
A
#
# COMPACT_ATOMS: atom_id res chain seq x y z
N MET A 1 -11.94 -13.42 -5.57
CA MET A 1 -11.15 -12.98 -4.40
C MET A 1 -12.14 -12.60 -3.32
N ASP A 2 -12.00 -13.16 -2.13
CA ASP A 2 -12.85 -12.82 -0.99
C ASP A 2 -12.27 -11.61 -0.26
N PHE A 3 -13.12 -10.61 0.01
CA PHE A 3 -12.74 -9.34 0.62
C PHE A 3 -12.61 -9.55 2.14
N ASN A 4 -11.44 -9.22 2.70
CA ASN A 4 -11.14 -9.38 4.12
C ASN A 4 -11.91 -8.32 4.95
N SER A 5 -12.57 -8.73 6.04
CA SER A 5 -13.62 -7.94 6.71
C SER A 5 -13.12 -6.94 7.77
N TYR A 6 -11.87 -6.99 8.21
CA TYR A 6 -11.42 -6.23 9.39
C TYR A 6 -10.94 -4.80 9.10
N MET A 7 -11.66 -3.80 9.65
CA MET A 7 -11.26 -2.39 9.92
C MET A 7 -11.14 -1.35 8.77
N THR A 8 -11.31 -0.08 9.16
CA THR A 8 -12.01 1.04 8.49
C THR A 8 -11.12 2.15 7.93
N GLY A 9 -11.36 2.55 6.66
CA GLY A 9 -11.00 3.84 6.05
C GLY A 9 -12.26 4.59 5.59
N GLY A 10 -12.17 5.90 5.39
CA GLY A 10 -13.32 6.81 5.19
C GLY A 10 -14.16 6.55 3.93
N ALA A 11 -13.66 5.79 2.95
CA ALA A 11 -14.36 5.45 1.71
C ALA A 11 -14.27 3.96 1.34
N SER A 12 -14.14 3.06 2.32
CA SER A 12 -13.94 1.62 2.08
C SER A 12 -15.12 0.97 1.32
N LEU A 13 -14.81 0.31 0.20
CA LEU A 13 -15.73 -0.55 -0.58
C LEU A 13 -16.08 -1.87 0.16
N LYS A 14 -16.50 -1.79 1.42
CA LYS A 14 -16.85 -2.99 2.20
C LYS A 14 -18.27 -3.43 1.91
N LYS A 15 -18.43 -4.69 1.50
CA LYS A 15 -19.74 -5.36 1.36
C LYS A 15 -20.63 -5.19 2.58
N GLU A 16 -20.05 -5.14 3.78
CA GLU A 16 -20.77 -4.97 5.04
C GLU A 16 -21.34 -3.55 5.20
N VAL A 17 -20.56 -2.52 4.87
CA VAL A 17 -21.01 -1.10 4.86
C VAL A 17 -22.11 -0.89 3.82
N PHE A 18 -21.99 -1.54 2.66
CA PHE A 18 -23.01 -1.51 1.62
C PHE A 18 -24.35 -2.12 2.01
N ARG A 19 -24.39 -3.06 2.97
CA ARG A 19 -25.66 -3.66 3.43
C ARG A 19 -26.51 -2.69 4.24
N GLU A 20 -25.89 -1.71 4.91
CA GLU A 20 -26.59 -0.77 5.79
C GLU A 20 -27.08 0.49 5.06
N LEU A 21 -26.50 0.83 3.89
CA LEU A 21 -26.77 2.06 3.14
C LEU A 21 -28.00 2.01 2.19
N GLY A 22 -28.81 0.95 2.25
CA GLY A 22 -30.01 0.82 1.40
C GLY A 22 -29.71 0.28 0.00
N LYS A 23 -30.23 0.93 -1.06
CA LYS A 23 -30.06 0.47 -2.45
C LYS A 23 -28.63 0.68 -2.94
N THR A 24 -27.90 -0.41 -3.08
CA THR A 24 -26.56 -0.42 -3.68
C THR A 24 -26.61 -0.89 -5.13
N LYS A 25 -25.73 -0.33 -5.97
CA LYS A 25 -25.54 -0.76 -7.36
C LYS A 25 -24.09 -1.19 -7.51
N SER A 26 -23.89 -2.42 -7.98
CA SER A 26 -22.58 -2.90 -8.40
C SER A 26 -22.38 -2.62 -9.87
N VAL A 27 -21.14 -2.32 -10.26
CA VAL A 27 -20.70 -2.29 -11.66
C VAL A 27 -19.48 -3.18 -11.77
N GLU A 28 -19.38 -3.91 -12.87
CA GLU A 28 -18.15 -4.61 -13.21
C GLU A 28 -17.17 -3.61 -13.82
N VAL A 29 -15.90 -3.73 -13.45
CA VAL A 29 -14.82 -2.90 -13.95
C VAL A 29 -13.65 -3.80 -14.33
N ASP A 30 -13.00 -3.48 -15.43
CA ASP A 30 -11.79 -4.19 -15.84
C ASP A 30 -10.63 -3.77 -14.94
N ILE A 31 -9.80 -4.75 -14.56
CA ILE A 31 -8.60 -4.55 -13.77
C ILE A 31 -7.38 -4.95 -14.59
N ILE A 32 -6.29 -4.20 -14.45
CA ILE A 32 -5.02 -4.47 -15.10
C ILE A 32 -3.89 -4.41 -14.08
N LYS A 33 -2.87 -5.27 -14.25
CA LYS A 33 -1.64 -5.17 -13.47
C LYS A 33 -0.81 -3.98 -13.94
N LEU A 34 -0.23 -3.22 -13.02
CA LEU A 34 0.68 -2.13 -13.37
C LEU A 34 1.89 -2.60 -14.16
N ASP A 35 2.38 -3.82 -13.92
CA ASP A 35 3.43 -4.43 -14.73
C ASP A 35 3.01 -4.56 -16.20
N GLU A 36 1.84 -5.13 -16.48
CA GLU A 36 1.31 -5.27 -17.84
C GLU A 36 1.08 -3.90 -18.50
N TYR A 37 0.47 -2.97 -17.78
CA TYR A 37 0.29 -1.60 -18.27
C TYR A 37 1.64 -0.96 -18.63
N SER A 38 2.65 -1.14 -17.78
CA SER A 38 3.97 -0.55 -18.00
C SER A 38 4.70 -1.15 -19.20
N GLU A 39 4.56 -2.45 -19.44
CA GLU A 39 5.12 -3.15 -20.59
C GLU A 39 4.45 -2.68 -21.88
N ASN A 40 3.11 -2.66 -21.92
CA ASN A 40 2.33 -2.25 -23.08
C ASN A 40 2.55 -0.78 -23.48
N ASN A 41 2.94 0.07 -22.52
CA ASN A 41 3.19 1.50 -22.74
C ASN A 41 4.69 1.86 -22.80
N ASN A 42 5.58 0.87 -22.85
CA ASN A 42 7.05 1.08 -22.85
C ASN A 42 7.55 1.93 -21.66
N LEU A 43 6.84 1.94 -20.53
CA LEU A 43 7.18 2.69 -19.33
C LEU A 43 8.29 1.95 -18.57
N GLN A 44 9.56 2.25 -18.86
CA GLN A 44 10.68 1.46 -18.35
C GLN A 44 10.89 1.57 -16.83
N SER A 45 10.63 2.73 -16.22
CA SER A 45 10.82 2.97 -14.78
C SER A 45 10.02 4.18 -14.33
N VAL A 46 9.83 4.31 -13.02
CA VAL A 46 9.17 5.48 -12.41
C VAL A 46 9.95 5.97 -11.19
N ASP A 47 9.98 7.28 -10.99
CA ASP A 47 10.62 7.89 -9.81
C ASP A 47 9.73 7.84 -8.57
N ILE A 48 8.41 7.93 -8.76
CA ILE A 48 7.42 8.02 -7.69
C ILE A 48 6.22 7.14 -8.00
N ILE A 49 5.75 6.41 -7.00
CA ILE A 49 4.41 5.83 -6.97
C ILE A 49 3.68 6.43 -5.77
N LYS A 50 2.50 7.03 -6.02
CA LYS A 50 1.53 7.32 -4.96
C LYS A 50 0.40 6.31 -5.09
N ILE A 51 0.06 5.65 -3.99
CA ILE A 51 -1.00 4.65 -3.96
C ILE A 51 -1.99 4.98 -2.85
N ASP A 52 -3.26 4.99 -3.24
CA ASP A 52 -4.42 5.26 -2.40
C ASP A 52 -5.59 4.51 -3.05
N VAL A 53 -5.77 3.24 -2.68
CA VAL A 53 -6.70 2.32 -3.32
C VAL A 53 -7.65 1.67 -2.30
N GLU A 54 -7.79 2.32 -1.14
CA GLU A 54 -8.77 2.02 -0.09
C GLU A 54 -8.78 0.53 0.32
N GLY A 55 -7.60 -0.04 0.56
CA GLY A 55 -7.43 -1.40 1.09
C GLY A 55 -6.94 -2.46 0.09
N PHE A 56 -6.61 -2.06 -1.13
CA PHE A 56 -6.03 -2.92 -2.18
C PHE A 56 -4.54 -2.64 -2.43
N GLU A 57 -3.85 -1.99 -1.49
CA GLU A 57 -2.49 -1.52 -1.72
C GLU A 57 -1.54 -2.69 -1.95
N GLU A 58 -1.71 -3.79 -1.21
CA GLU A 58 -0.86 -4.97 -1.36
C GLU A 58 -1.00 -5.60 -2.75
N GLU A 59 -2.22 -5.77 -3.25
CA GLU A 59 -2.56 -6.39 -4.52
C GLU A 59 -2.07 -5.52 -5.68
N ALA A 60 -2.32 -4.21 -5.62
CA ALA A 60 -1.87 -3.26 -6.61
C ALA A 60 -0.33 -3.18 -6.66
N LEU A 61 0.35 -3.17 -5.50
CA LEU A 61 1.82 -3.15 -5.44
C LEU A 61 2.44 -4.47 -5.89
N LYS A 62 1.85 -5.62 -5.56
CA LYS A 62 2.27 -6.93 -6.09
C LYS A 62 2.04 -7.01 -7.61
N GLY A 63 0.99 -6.39 -8.12
CA GLY A 63 0.76 -6.22 -9.56
C GLY A 63 1.72 -5.25 -10.25
N ALA A 64 2.59 -4.56 -9.50
CA ALA A 64 3.61 -3.63 -9.97
C ALA A 64 5.03 -4.09 -9.64
N GLU A 65 5.23 -5.36 -9.25
CA GLU A 65 6.49 -5.83 -8.70
C GLU A 65 7.66 -5.67 -9.69
N ASN A 66 7.46 -5.99 -10.97
CA ASN A 66 8.52 -5.85 -11.97
C ASN A 66 8.89 -4.38 -12.20
N LEU A 67 7.88 -3.50 -12.29
CA LEU A 67 8.06 -2.05 -12.42
C LEU A 67 8.81 -1.48 -11.21
N ILE A 68 8.45 -1.90 -9.99
CA ILE A 68 9.13 -1.50 -8.76
C ILE A 68 10.59 -1.97 -8.77
N ARG A 69 10.83 -3.23 -9.14
CA ARG A 69 12.19 -3.82 -9.15
C ARG A 69 13.14 -3.11 -10.09
N ARG A 70 12.66 -2.73 -11.28
CA ARG A 70 13.43 -2.02 -12.30
C ARG A 70 13.47 -0.49 -12.12
N SER A 71 12.82 0.03 -11.08
CA SER A 71 12.87 1.44 -10.68
C SER A 71 13.81 1.62 -9.46
N PRO A 72 15.13 1.79 -9.67
CA PRO A 72 16.12 1.68 -8.60
C PRO A 72 16.02 2.78 -7.54
N ASP A 73 15.57 3.98 -7.91
CA ASP A 73 15.44 5.14 -7.02
C ASP A 73 13.99 5.48 -6.67
N LEU A 74 13.10 4.48 -6.73
CA LEU A 74 11.67 4.66 -6.47
C LEU A 74 11.39 5.19 -5.06
N MET A 75 10.52 6.21 -5.01
CA MET A 75 9.79 6.65 -3.82
C MET A 75 8.34 6.15 -3.89
N LEU A 76 7.91 5.36 -2.90
CA LEU A 76 6.54 4.91 -2.74
C LEU A 76 5.86 5.66 -1.60
N CYS A 77 4.79 6.39 -1.90
CA CYS A 77 3.94 7.04 -0.91
C CYS A 77 2.64 6.24 -0.78
N MET A 78 2.35 5.72 0.41
CA MET A 78 1.14 4.94 0.65
C MET A 78 0.50 5.25 2.00
N GLU A 79 -0.82 5.09 2.08
CA GLU A 79 -1.51 4.89 3.36
C GLU A 79 -1.23 3.46 3.83
N TYR A 80 -0.58 3.30 4.97
CA TYR A 80 -0.27 2.00 5.58
C TYR A 80 -1.31 1.67 6.66
N THR A 81 -2.34 0.93 6.26
CA THR A 81 -3.54 0.67 7.07
C THR A 81 -3.38 -0.57 7.92
N ARG A 82 -3.75 -0.47 9.20
CA ARG A 82 -3.62 -1.59 10.15
C ARG A 82 -4.60 -2.71 9.81
N GLY A 83 -4.11 -3.94 9.78
CA GLY A 83 -4.94 -5.15 9.60
C GLY A 83 -5.36 -5.43 8.15
N CYS A 84 -4.94 -4.61 7.19
CA CYS A 84 -5.32 -4.74 5.77
C CYS A 84 -4.38 -5.63 4.94
N TYR A 85 -3.24 -6.06 5.50
CA TYR A 85 -2.20 -6.76 4.73
C TYR A 85 -1.97 -8.19 5.21
N SER A 86 -1.56 -9.04 4.28
CA SER A 86 -1.10 -10.40 4.57
C SER A 86 0.17 -10.39 5.44
N CYS A 87 0.43 -11.50 6.12
CA CYS A 87 1.62 -11.66 6.96
C CYS A 87 2.95 -11.51 6.19
N ASP A 88 2.93 -11.75 4.88
CA ASP A 88 4.10 -11.69 4.00
C ASP A 88 4.34 -10.31 3.40
N PHE A 89 3.38 -9.39 3.50
CA PHE A 89 3.49 -8.06 2.87
C PHE A 89 4.61 -7.21 3.46
N LEU A 90 4.70 -7.13 4.80
CA LEU A 90 5.77 -6.36 5.45
C LEU A 90 7.17 -6.96 5.15
N PRO A 91 7.38 -8.30 5.24
CA PRO A 91 8.60 -8.94 4.73
C PRO A 91 8.88 -8.63 3.26
N TRP A 92 7.86 -8.59 2.40
CA TRP A 92 8.00 -8.26 0.98
C TRP A 92 8.44 -6.81 0.76
N LEU A 93 7.82 -5.84 1.45
CA LEU A 93 8.26 -4.43 1.43
C LEU A 93 9.72 -4.29 1.86
N LYS A 94 10.12 -4.98 2.94
CA LYS A 94 11.50 -4.97 3.43
C LYS A 94 12.53 -5.51 2.42
N LYS A 95 12.13 -6.41 1.53
CA LYS A 95 13.01 -6.90 0.44
C LYS A 95 13.19 -5.88 -0.68
N LEU A 96 12.23 -4.97 -0.86
CA LEU A 96 12.20 -4.03 -1.99
C LEU A 96 12.66 -2.62 -1.62
N PHE A 97 12.41 -2.18 -0.38
CA PHE A 97 12.66 -0.82 0.07
C PHE A 97 13.69 -0.80 1.21
N ALA A 98 14.62 0.16 1.14
CA ALA A 98 15.73 0.27 2.07
C ALA A 98 15.39 1.17 3.28
N LYS A 99 14.55 2.19 3.07
CA LYS A 99 14.18 3.15 4.11
C LYS A 99 12.67 3.34 4.16
N VAL A 100 12.18 3.68 5.34
CA VAL A 100 10.80 4.08 5.57
C VAL A 100 10.82 5.40 6.32
N TYR A 101 10.01 6.35 5.87
CA TYR A 101 9.86 7.66 6.45
C TYR A 101 8.42 7.86 6.88
N LEU A 102 8.24 8.53 8.02
CA LEU A 102 6.95 8.83 8.62
C LEU A 102 6.77 10.35 8.64
N PRO A 103 6.11 10.94 7.63
CA PRO A 103 6.00 12.40 7.47
C PRO A 103 5.37 13.09 8.67
N LYS A 104 4.36 12.48 9.31
CA LYS A 104 3.67 13.02 10.50
C LYS A 104 4.63 13.43 11.63
N PHE A 105 5.75 12.73 11.78
CA PHE A 105 6.76 13.03 12.81
C PHE A 105 8.09 13.50 12.22
N ASN A 106 8.12 13.79 10.92
CA ASN A 106 9.31 14.22 10.19
C ASN A 106 10.55 13.33 10.47
N ARG A 107 10.37 12.01 10.52
CA ARG A 107 11.43 11.07 10.94
C ARG A 107 11.49 9.81 10.08
N GLN A 108 12.71 9.29 9.94
CA GLN A 108 12.92 7.94 9.44
C GLN A 108 12.53 6.91 10.51
N ILE A 109 11.86 5.83 10.10
CA ILE A 109 11.53 4.65 10.93
C ILE A 109 12.11 3.40 10.28
N ASP A 110 12.07 2.28 11.00
CA ASP A 110 12.45 0.97 10.47
C ASP A 110 11.21 0.07 10.26
N PHE A 111 11.42 -1.08 9.63
CA PHE A 111 10.35 -2.07 9.44
C PHE A 111 9.88 -2.71 10.75
N GLU A 112 10.67 -2.62 11.82
CA GLU A 112 10.27 -3.09 13.14
C GLU A 112 9.19 -2.18 13.75
N PHE A 113 9.27 -0.87 13.53
CA PHE A 113 8.21 0.07 13.86
C PHE A 113 6.89 -0.30 13.18
N LEU A 114 6.92 -0.55 11.86
CA LEU A 114 5.72 -0.98 11.12
C LEU A 114 5.18 -2.33 11.62
N ARG A 115 6.05 -3.26 12.01
CA ARG A 115 5.66 -4.54 12.62
C ARG A 115 4.91 -4.33 13.93
N LYS A 116 5.45 -3.52 14.83
CA LYS A 116 4.81 -3.18 16.11
C LYS A 116 3.48 -2.45 15.91
N TYR A 117 3.43 -1.56 14.92
CA TYR A 117 2.20 -0.87 14.53
C TYR A 117 1.11 -1.83 14.06
N GLN A 118 1.44 -2.82 13.22
CA GLN A 118 0.49 -3.85 12.78
C GLN A 118 -0.01 -4.72 13.94
N LYS A 119 0.85 -5.00 14.91
CA LYS A 119 0.48 -5.73 16.12
C LYS A 119 -0.30 -4.91 17.15
N ASN A 120 -0.63 -3.66 16.84
CA ASN A 120 -1.31 -2.74 17.76
C ASN A 120 -0.52 -2.48 19.07
N GLU A 121 0.80 -2.66 19.05
CA GLU A 121 1.68 -2.43 20.21
C GLU A 121 2.04 -0.94 20.37
N ILE A 122 1.97 -0.18 19.27
CA ILE A 122 2.26 1.26 19.23
C ILE A 122 1.17 1.99 18.44
N LEU A 123 0.94 3.25 18.81
CA LEU A 123 -0.06 4.13 18.18
C LEU A 123 -1.45 3.46 18.07
N PRO A 124 -2.02 2.90 19.16
CA PRO A 124 -3.24 2.10 19.06
C PRO A 124 -4.46 2.87 18.55
N SER A 125 -4.48 4.19 18.74
CA SER A 125 -5.54 5.09 18.26
C SER A 125 -5.46 5.42 16.76
N GLU A 126 -4.36 5.11 16.08
CA GLU A 126 -4.14 5.46 14.67
C GLU A 126 -4.52 4.27 13.76
N GLY A 127 -5.57 4.45 12.95
CA GLY A 127 -6.05 3.41 12.02
C GLY A 127 -5.18 3.20 10.78
N TYR A 128 -4.43 4.23 10.40
CA TYR A 128 -3.48 4.22 9.29
C TYR A 128 -2.27 5.10 9.58
N LEU A 129 -1.20 4.95 8.79
CA LEU A 129 -0.06 5.85 8.77
C LEU A 129 0.28 6.23 7.33
N ASP A 130 0.43 7.51 7.03
CA ASP A 130 1.12 7.92 5.82
C ASP A 130 2.58 7.51 5.91
N VAL A 131 3.06 6.70 4.98
CA VAL A 131 4.45 6.27 4.92
C VAL A 131 5.05 6.54 3.56
N VAL A 132 6.33 6.88 3.57
CA VAL A 132 7.14 7.00 2.36
C VAL A 132 8.23 5.95 2.41
N LEU A 133 8.21 5.00 1.47
CA LEU A 133 9.24 3.99 1.34
C LEU A 133 10.21 4.37 0.21
N ILE A 134 11.51 4.29 0.48
CA ILE A 134 12.55 4.63 -0.48
C ILE A 134 13.37 3.38 -0.81
N ARG A 135 13.49 3.07 -2.10
CA ARG A 135 14.28 1.94 -2.61
C ARG A 135 15.77 2.29 -2.77
N GLY A 136 16.06 3.40 -3.44
CA GLY A 136 17.41 3.79 -3.84
C GLY A 136 18.10 4.76 -2.90
N ARG A 137 19.33 5.15 -3.27
CA ARG A 137 20.18 6.06 -2.46
C ARG A 137 20.04 7.52 -2.86
N ARG A 138 19.24 7.84 -3.88
CA ARG A 138 19.15 9.21 -4.40
C ARG A 138 18.62 10.25 -3.42
N PHE A 139 17.89 9.81 -2.38
CA PHE A 139 17.30 10.69 -1.35
C PHE A 139 18.02 10.61 0.01
N THR A 140 19.36 10.45 0.01
CA THR A 140 20.17 10.34 1.23
C THR A 140 21.24 11.41 1.31
#